data_AF-A0A6B0SZ19-F1
#
_entry.id   AF-A0A6B0SZ19-F1
#
_cell.length_a   1.000
_cell.length_b   1.000
_cell.length_c   1.000
_cell.angle_alpha   90.00
_cell.angle_beta   90.00
_cell.angle_gamma   90.00
#
_symmetry.space_group_name_H-M   'P 1'
#
loop_
_entity.id
_entity.type
_entity.pdbx_description
1 polymer ?
#
loop_
_entity_poly.entity_id
_entity_poly.type
_entity_poly.pdbx_seq_one_letter_code
_entity_poly.pdbx_strand_id
1 'polypeptide(L)'
;MDVLGRADEVGHVSKAAQTRQAAQGGQTEQTGLARQTEQTGRLGRYLASDGSLGAPVGVDASRPHAGVVVGKRGSGKSYTLGVLAEALADAAGVSPVVVDPMGAFSGLAGAGLDVVEPRVRANALAPRAWCDLLDLDETSAAGTLVWARRRSRG
;
A
#
# COMPACT_ATOMS: atom_id res chain seq x y z
N MET A 1 -52.29 3.75 42.54
CA MET A 1 -51.44 2.56 42.43
C MET A 1 -51.77 1.93 41.09
N ASP A 2 -50.87 2.12 40.11
CA ASP A 2 -50.41 1.16 39.07
C ASP A 2 -51.30 -0.08 38.80
N VAL A 3 -51.63 -0.50 37.57
CA VAL A 3 -50.90 -0.48 36.29
C VAL A 3 -51.86 -0.56 35.09
N LEU A 4 -51.43 0.07 33.98
CA LEU A 4 -51.75 -0.13 32.55
C LEU A 4 -52.05 -1.60 32.15
N GLY A 5 -52.93 -1.88 31.18
CA GLY A 5 -52.74 -1.68 29.73
C GLY A 5 -52.16 -2.96 29.08
N ARG A 6 -52.43 -3.34 27.84
CA ARG A 6 -53.19 -2.78 26.72
C ARG A 6 -53.31 -3.91 25.68
N ALA A 7 -54.32 -3.78 24.83
CA ALA A 7 -54.67 -4.68 23.74
C ALA A 7 -53.73 -4.55 22.52
N ASP A 8 -53.62 -5.63 21.72
CA ASP A 8 -54.17 -5.72 20.35
C ASP A 8 -53.30 -6.52 19.36
N GLU A 9 -54.00 -7.49 18.76
CA GLU A 9 -54.03 -7.96 17.36
C GLU A 9 -52.81 -8.55 16.63
N VAL A 10 -53.14 -9.64 15.97
CA VAL A 10 -52.30 -10.59 15.23
C VAL A 10 -52.59 -10.44 13.74
N GLY A 11 -51.57 -10.29 12.91
CA GLY A 11 -51.68 -10.33 11.45
C GLY A 11 -50.69 -11.32 10.84
N HIS A 12 -51.20 -12.34 10.14
CA HIS A 12 -50.41 -13.35 9.43
C HIS A 12 -50.79 -13.38 7.94
N VAL A 13 -49.81 -13.00 7.12
CA VAL A 13 -49.39 -13.45 5.76
C VAL A 13 -50.44 -14.02 4.77
N SER A 14 -50.55 -13.40 3.57
CA SER A 14 -49.94 -13.93 2.31
C SER A 14 -50.68 -13.55 1.00
N LYS A 15 -49.86 -13.22 -0.01
CA LYS A 15 -49.97 -13.58 -1.45
C LYS A 15 -50.83 -12.70 -2.38
N ALA A 16 -50.15 -11.99 -3.29
CA ALA A 16 -50.25 -12.14 -4.75
C ALA A 16 -49.87 -10.82 -5.45
N ALA A 17 -48.59 -10.68 -5.81
CA ALA A 17 -48.14 -9.67 -6.77
C ALA A 17 -47.26 -10.36 -7.82
N GLN A 18 -47.93 -11.11 -8.70
CA GLN A 18 -47.42 -11.46 -10.01
C GLN A 18 -47.81 -10.35 -10.97
N THR A 19 -46.80 -9.70 -11.57
CA THR A 19 -46.71 -9.21 -12.96
C THR A 19 -45.42 -8.37 -13.01
N ARG A 20 -44.26 -9.00 -13.21
CA ARG A 20 -43.56 -9.13 -14.51
C ARG A 20 -43.21 -7.79 -15.18
N GLN A 21 -41.92 -7.48 -15.10
CA GLN A 21 -41.02 -7.07 -16.19
C GLN A 21 -41.22 -5.71 -16.87
N ALA A 22 -40.50 -4.71 -16.34
CA ALA A 22 -39.58 -3.82 -17.05
C ALA A 22 -38.78 -3.11 -15.94
N ALA A 23 -37.45 -3.10 -15.85
CA ALA A 23 -36.47 -2.94 -16.88
C ALA A 23 -35.20 -3.72 -16.48
N GLN A 24 -34.77 -4.62 -17.36
CA GLN A 24 -33.41 -5.14 -17.40
C GLN A 24 -32.55 -4.03 -18.02
N GLY A 25 -31.68 -3.41 -17.22
CA GLY A 25 -30.76 -2.37 -17.69
C GLY A 25 -29.93 -1.84 -16.54
N GLY A 26 -28.82 -2.50 -16.23
CA GLY A 26 -27.92 -2.03 -15.17
C GLY A 26 -26.77 -2.95 -14.77
N GLN A 27 -26.51 -4.04 -15.51
CA GLN A 27 -25.48 -5.01 -15.12
C GLN A 27 -24.07 -4.73 -15.66
N THR A 28 -23.85 -3.62 -16.37
CA THR A 28 -22.56 -3.34 -17.04
C THR A 28 -21.62 -2.40 -16.26
N GLU A 29 -22.08 -1.71 -15.20
CA GLU A 29 -21.26 -0.73 -14.48
C GLU A 29 -20.65 -1.24 -13.16
N GLN A 30 -21.13 -2.35 -12.60
CA GLN A 30 -20.67 -2.86 -11.30
C GLN A 30 -19.33 -3.62 -11.37
N THR A 31 -18.91 -4.09 -12.54
CA THR A 31 -17.66 -4.87 -12.70
C THR A 31 -16.39 -4.00 -12.73
N GLY A 32 -16.54 -2.67 -12.89
CA GLY A 32 -15.42 -1.71 -12.89
C GLY A 32 -14.99 -1.26 -11.49
N LEU A 33 -15.94 -1.02 -10.59
CA LEU A 33 -15.67 -0.52 -9.23
C LEU A 33 -15.03 -1.57 -8.31
N ALA A 34 -15.36 -2.85 -8.48
CA ALA A 34 -14.83 -3.93 -7.64
C ALA A 34 -13.32 -4.20 -7.88
N ARG A 35 -12.82 -3.90 -9.08
CA ARG A 35 -11.38 -4.04 -9.40
C ARG A 35 -10.52 -2.91 -8.83
N GLN A 36 -11.12 -1.77 -8.48
CA GLN A 36 -10.39 -0.57 -8.07
C GLN A 36 -10.09 -0.50 -6.57
N THR A 37 -10.62 -1.43 -5.77
CA THR A 37 -10.45 -1.42 -4.31
C THR A 37 -9.35 -2.35 -3.79
N GLU A 38 -8.88 -3.30 -4.60
CA GLU A 38 -7.92 -4.31 -4.15
C GLU A 38 -6.53 -3.72 -3.90
N GLN A 39 -6.10 -2.77 -4.73
CA GLN A 39 -4.77 -2.16 -4.68
C GLN A 39 -4.79 -0.77 -4.02
N THR A 40 -5.75 -0.50 -3.13
CA THR A 40 -5.82 0.77 -2.40
C THR A 40 -5.26 0.61 -0.99
N GLY A 41 -4.17 1.31 -0.66
CA GLY A 41 -3.65 1.41 0.70
C GLY A 41 -4.49 2.37 1.54
N ARG A 42 -5.09 1.90 2.64
CA ARG A 42 -5.96 2.73 3.51
C ARG A 42 -5.14 3.52 4.51
N LEU A 43 -5.23 4.85 4.47
CA LEU A 43 -4.49 5.74 5.39
C LEU A 43 -5.33 6.16 6.62
N GLY A 44 -6.65 6.21 6.49
CA GLY A 44 -7.53 6.60 7.58
C GLY A 44 -8.75 7.39 7.12
N ARG A 45 -9.06 8.48 7.80
CA ARG A 45 -10.19 9.37 7.49
C ARG A 45 -9.73 10.82 7.48
N TYR A 46 -10.38 11.63 6.64
CA TYR A 46 -10.24 13.07 6.67
C TYR A 46 -10.71 13.60 8.03
N LEU A 47 -9.92 14.49 8.65
CA LEU A 47 -10.30 15.21 9.86
C LEU A 47 -10.79 16.60 9.45
N ALA A 48 -12.07 16.88 9.67
CA ALA A 48 -12.66 18.17 9.37
C ALA A 48 -12.21 19.24 10.36
N SER A 49 -12.40 20.52 10.01
CA SER A 49 -11.97 21.67 10.84
C SER A 49 -12.66 21.74 12.20
N ASP A 50 -13.83 21.12 12.34
CA ASP A 50 -14.57 20.99 13.60
C ASP A 50 -14.16 19.76 14.43
N GLY A 51 -13.16 19.00 13.96
CA GLY A 51 -12.68 17.78 14.60
C GLY A 51 -13.52 16.53 14.29
N SER A 52 -14.56 16.64 13.48
CA SER A 52 -15.35 15.48 13.06
C SER A 52 -14.60 14.62 12.04
N LEU A 53 -14.92 13.32 12.03
CA LEU A 53 -14.35 12.37 11.07
C LEU A 53 -15.16 12.39 9.77
N GLY A 54 -14.47 12.69 8.67
CA GLY A 54 -15.01 12.71 7.32
C GLY A 54 -14.82 11.39 6.56
N ALA A 55 -14.70 11.55 5.24
CA ALA A 55 -14.58 10.45 4.29
C ALA A 55 -13.31 9.62 4.53
N PRO A 56 -13.32 8.31 4.20
CA PRO A 56 -12.11 7.49 4.19
C PRO A 56 -11.09 8.04 3.19
N VAL A 57 -9.81 7.94 3.55
CA VAL A 57 -8.68 8.37 2.74
C VAL A 57 -7.76 7.17 2.51
N GLY A 58 -7.34 7.01 1.26
CA GLY A 58 -6.39 5.98 0.84
C GLY A 58 -5.60 6.41 -0.40
N VAL A 59 -4.61 5.60 -0.75
CA VAL A 59 -3.76 5.79 -1.92
C VAL A 59 -4.05 4.67 -2.92
N ASP A 60 -4.40 5.05 -4.14
CA ASP A 60 -4.54 4.11 -5.26
C ASP A 60 -3.14 3.68 -5.72
N ALA A 61 -2.84 2.38 -5.64
CA ALA A 61 -1.61 1.79 -6.16
C ALA A 61 -1.83 1.03 -7.48
N SER A 62 -3.01 1.13 -8.09
CA SER A 62 -3.34 0.46 -9.36
C SER A 62 -2.69 1.12 -10.57
N ARG A 63 -2.12 2.32 -10.41
CA ARG A 63 -1.42 3.07 -11.47
C ARG A 63 -0.08 3.59 -10.98
N PRO A 64 0.88 3.83 -11.89
CA PRO A 64 2.14 4.47 -11.53
C PRO A 64 1.92 5.89 -11.01
N HIS A 65 2.50 6.19 -9.86
CA HIS A 65 2.48 7.52 -9.24
C HIS A 65 3.86 7.90 -8.72
N ALA A 66 4.17 9.18 -8.75
CA ALA A 66 5.31 9.76 -8.07
C ALA A 66 4.80 10.78 -7.05
N GLY A 67 5.27 10.70 -5.81
CA GLY A 67 4.83 11.56 -4.70
C GLY A 67 5.99 11.93 -3.78
N VAL A 68 5.79 12.99 -3.00
CA VAL A 68 6.79 13.49 -2.04
C VAL A 68 6.11 13.90 -0.73
N VAL A 69 6.72 13.52 0.40
CA VAL A 69 6.27 13.92 1.73
C VAL A 69 7.22 15.00 2.26
N VAL A 70 6.70 16.23 2.42
CA VAL A 70 7.47 17.40 2.87
C VAL A 70 6.93 17.96 4.18
N GLY A 71 7.78 18.67 4.93
CA GLY A 71 7.39 19.27 6.20
C GLY A 71 8.57 19.60 7.11
N LYS A 72 8.33 20.43 8.12
CA LYS A 72 9.34 20.85 9.12
C LYS A 72 9.91 19.65 9.89
N ARG A 73 11.02 19.85 10.61
CA ARG A 73 11.54 18.83 11.54
C ARG A 73 10.46 18.50 12.58
N GLY A 74 10.25 17.22 12.86
CA GLY A 74 9.23 16.76 13.81
C GLY A 74 7.78 16.78 13.30
N SER A 75 7.51 17.16 12.05
CA SER A 75 6.14 17.22 11.51
C SER A 75 5.54 15.85 11.12
N GLY A 76 6.14 14.73 11.55
CA GLY A 76 5.61 13.40 11.23
C GLY A 76 5.85 12.90 9.80
N LYS A 77 6.88 13.38 9.07
CA LYS A 77 7.20 12.84 7.72
C LYS A 77 7.46 11.33 7.73
N SER A 78 8.38 10.86 8.58
CA SER A 78 8.66 9.43 8.71
C SER A 78 7.44 8.66 9.23
N TYR A 79 6.67 9.24 10.15
CA TYR A 79 5.40 8.65 10.59
C TYR A 79 4.44 8.44 9.42
N THR A 80 4.26 9.46 8.57
CA THR A 80 3.39 9.38 7.39
C THR A 80 3.88 8.32 6.40
N LEU A 81 5.20 8.24 6.15
CA LEU A 81 5.77 7.20 5.29
C LEU A 81 5.62 5.80 5.90
N GLY A 82 5.68 5.65 7.23
CA GLY A 82 5.44 4.39 7.92
C GLY A 82 4.00 3.91 7.75
N VAL A 83 3.03 4.80 8.00
CA VAL A 83 1.60 4.51 7.76
C VAL A 83 1.34 4.15 6.30
N LEU A 84 1.97 4.86 5.35
CA LEU A 84 1.87 4.53 3.94
C LEU A 84 2.43 3.14 3.63
N ALA A 85 3.59 2.79 4.19
CA ALA A 85 4.20 1.48 3.98
C ALA A 85 3.35 0.34 4.55
N GLU A 86 2.79 0.51 5.76
CA GLU A 86 1.85 -0.42 6.38
C GLU A 86 0.60 -0.59 5.52
N ALA A 87 -0.02 0.53 5.12
CA ALA A 87 -1.21 0.53 4.28
C ALA A 87 -1.00 -0.15 2.92
N LEU A 88 0.19 -0.01 2.33
CA LEU A 88 0.55 -0.67 1.07
C LEU A 88 0.91 -2.14 1.25
N ALA A 89 1.39 -2.56 2.42
CA ALA A 89 1.64 -3.96 2.73
C ALA A 89 0.32 -4.75 2.88
N ASP A 90 -0.72 -4.09 3.39
CA ASP A 90 -2.07 -4.65 3.48
C ASP A 90 -2.83 -4.62 2.13
N ALA A 91 -2.37 -3.87 1.15
CA ALA A 91 -3.04 -3.74 -0.15
C ALA A 91 -2.80 -4.98 -1.02
N ALA A 92 -3.88 -5.60 -1.48
CA ALA A 92 -3.81 -6.84 -2.25
C ALA A 92 -3.10 -6.60 -3.61
N GLY A 93 -2.14 -7.47 -3.92
CA GLY A 93 -1.37 -7.38 -5.17
C GLY A 93 -0.29 -6.28 -5.17
N VAL A 94 0.01 -5.68 -4.02
CA VAL A 94 1.09 -4.71 -3.86
C VAL A 94 2.22 -5.34 -3.02
N SER A 95 3.47 -5.10 -3.41
CA SER A 95 4.66 -5.46 -2.63
C SER A 95 5.50 -4.21 -2.40
N PRO A 96 5.36 -3.52 -1.25
CA PRO A 96 6.09 -2.29 -0.99
C PRO A 96 7.56 -2.57 -0.69
N VAL A 97 8.45 -1.70 -1.18
CA VAL A 97 9.87 -1.69 -0.83
C VAL A 97 10.20 -0.36 -0.17
N VAL A 98 10.70 -0.43 1.07
CA VAL A 98 11.13 0.74 1.84
C VAL A 98 12.64 0.74 1.92
N VAL A 99 13.26 1.81 1.42
CA VAL A 99 14.70 2.06 1.62
C VAL A 99 14.84 2.97 2.84
N ASP A 100 15.42 2.44 3.91
CA ASP A 100 15.53 3.12 5.19
C ASP A 100 16.99 3.48 5.53
N PRO A 101 17.50 4.63 5.06
CA PRO A 101 18.88 5.04 5.33
C PRO A 101 19.11 5.45 6.79
N MET A 102 18.05 5.68 7.59
CA MET A 102 18.16 6.16 8.97
C MET A 102 17.77 5.12 10.02
N GLY A 103 17.36 3.92 9.63
CA GLY A 103 16.90 2.87 10.54
C GLY A 103 15.58 3.21 11.28
N ALA A 104 14.76 4.09 10.70
CA ALA A 104 13.50 4.56 11.31
C ALA A 104 12.32 3.57 11.18
N PHE A 105 12.43 2.53 10.35
CA PHE A 105 11.30 1.70 9.91
C PHE A 105 11.41 0.22 10.31
N SER A 106 12.28 -0.13 11.27
CA SER A 106 12.40 -1.52 11.77
C SER A 106 11.08 -2.10 12.31
N GLY A 107 10.17 -1.24 12.79
CA GLY A 107 8.84 -1.62 13.25
C GLY A 107 7.93 -2.22 12.17
N LEU A 108 8.22 -2.00 10.88
CA LEU A 108 7.46 -2.56 9.76
C LEU A 108 7.50 -4.09 9.72
N ALA A 109 8.47 -4.73 10.39
CA ALA A 109 8.47 -6.18 10.61
C ALA A 109 7.18 -6.67 11.28
N GLY A 110 6.59 -5.86 12.18
CA GLY A 110 5.32 -6.17 12.84
C GLY A 110 4.12 -6.14 11.90
N ALA A 111 4.23 -5.44 10.75
CA ALA A 111 3.22 -5.40 9.69
C ALA A 111 3.47 -6.47 8.61
N GLY A 112 4.39 -7.42 8.85
CA GLY A 112 4.67 -8.53 7.92
C GLY A 112 5.64 -8.19 6.79
N LEU A 113 6.32 -7.03 6.83
CA LEU A 113 7.39 -6.71 5.89
C LEU A 113 8.71 -7.35 6.31
N ASP A 114 9.43 -7.92 5.35
CA ASP A 114 10.78 -8.42 5.59
C ASP A 114 11.78 -7.28 5.76
N VAL A 115 12.47 -7.25 6.91
CA VAL A 115 13.60 -6.34 7.14
C VAL A 115 14.87 -7.04 6.71
N VAL A 116 15.48 -6.54 5.63
CA VAL A 116 16.69 -7.11 5.04
C VAL A 116 17.85 -6.14 5.12
N GLU A 117 19.03 -6.66 5.46
CA GLU A 117 20.27 -5.91 5.29
C GLU A 117 20.58 -5.82 3.79
N PRO A 118 20.66 -4.62 3.19
CA PRO A 118 20.89 -4.48 1.76
C PRO A 118 22.27 -5.01 1.38
N ARG A 119 22.30 -6.03 0.53
CA ARG A 119 23.54 -6.60 -0.02
C ARG A 119 23.48 -6.62 -1.53
N VAL A 120 24.55 -6.14 -2.16
CA VAL A 120 24.73 -6.25 -3.61
C VAL A 120 25.74 -7.35 -3.90
N ARG A 121 25.33 -8.36 -4.67
CA ARG A 121 26.25 -9.42 -5.10
C ARG A 121 27.27 -8.83 -6.07
N ALA A 122 28.53 -9.28 -6.00
CA ALA A 122 29.57 -8.79 -6.92
C ALA A 122 29.25 -9.04 -8.40
N ASN A 123 28.42 -10.03 -8.73
CA ASN A 123 27.99 -10.32 -10.09
C ASN A 123 26.70 -9.59 -10.52
N ALA A 124 26.09 -8.78 -9.64
CA ALA A 124 24.84 -8.06 -9.91
C ALA A 124 25.00 -7.00 -11.01
N LEU A 125 26.20 -6.44 -11.15
CA LEU A 125 26.55 -5.51 -12.22
C LEU A 125 27.68 -6.09 -13.08
N ALA A 126 27.74 -5.63 -14.33
CA ALA A 126 28.92 -5.84 -15.16
C ALA A 126 30.12 -5.08 -14.55
N PRO A 127 31.37 -5.55 -14.75
CA PRO A 127 32.54 -4.88 -14.18
C PRO A 127 32.65 -3.39 -14.49
N ARG A 128 32.31 -2.98 -15.71
CA ARG A 128 32.28 -1.55 -16.09
C ARG A 128 31.28 -0.74 -15.26
N ALA A 129 30.05 -1.27 -15.11
CA ALA A 129 29.03 -0.61 -14.29
C ALA A 129 29.43 -0.53 -12.80
N TRP A 130 30.26 -1.46 -12.31
CA TRP A 130 30.88 -1.32 -11.00
C TRP A 130 31.94 -0.22 -10.94
N CYS A 131 32.80 -0.12 -11.96
CA CYS A 131 33.76 0.97 -12.08
C CYS A 131 33.07 2.32 -12.13
N ASP A 132 32.01 2.46 -12.94
CA ASP A 132 31.21 3.69 -13.02
C ASP A 132 30.56 4.05 -11.68
N LEU A 133 29.94 3.05 -11.01
CA LEU A 133 29.26 3.26 -9.72
C LEU A 133 30.23 3.70 -8.60
N LEU A 134 31.46 3.20 -8.63
CA LEU A 134 32.49 3.45 -7.62
C LEU A 134 33.45 4.58 -8.02
N ASP A 135 33.24 5.21 -9.18
CA ASP A 135 34.12 6.22 -9.76
C ASP A 135 35.58 5.74 -9.88
N LEU A 136 35.77 4.55 -10.45
CA LEU A 136 37.08 3.91 -10.64
C LEU A 136 37.47 3.89 -12.12
N ASP A 137 38.74 4.20 -12.40
CA ASP A 137 39.35 3.90 -13.71
C ASP A 137 39.48 2.37 -13.88
N GLU A 138 38.94 1.84 -14.98
CA GLU A 138 39.01 0.41 -15.36
C GLU A 138 40.45 -0.10 -15.41
N THR A 139 41.41 0.76 -15.76
CA THR A 139 42.84 0.42 -15.90
C THR A 139 43.61 0.53 -14.60
N SER A 140 43.03 1.12 -13.56
CA SER A 140 43.65 1.23 -12.24
C SER A 140 43.78 -0.14 -11.54
N ALA A 141 44.69 -0.23 -10.57
CA ALA A 141 44.82 -1.43 -9.74
C ALA A 141 43.48 -1.83 -9.06
N ALA A 142 42.68 -0.86 -8.63
CA ALA A 142 41.36 -1.11 -8.05
C ALA A 142 40.34 -1.60 -9.12
N GLY A 143 40.32 -0.97 -10.29
CA GLY A 143 39.44 -1.37 -11.41
C GLY A 143 39.72 -2.78 -11.91
N THR A 144 40.99 -3.17 -12.02
CA THR A 144 41.38 -4.53 -12.43
C THR A 144 40.96 -5.61 -11.42
N LEU A 145 40.90 -5.29 -10.12
CA LEU A 145 40.39 -6.23 -9.08
C LEU A 145 38.89 -6.49 -9.20
N VAL A 146 38.10 -5.48 -9.57
CA VAL A 146 36.66 -5.63 -9.85
C VAL A 146 36.44 -6.63 -10.99
N TRP A 147 37.29 -6.58 -12.03
CA TRP A 147 37.28 -7.54 -13.13
C TRP A 147 37.71 -8.96 -12.70
N ALA A 148 38.74 -9.08 -11.85
CA ALA A 148 39.27 -10.38 -11.42
C ALA A 148 38.28 -11.20 -10.58
N ARG A 149 37.46 -10.55 -9.73
CA ARG A 149 36.49 -11.23 -8.85
C ARG A 149 35.36 -11.97 -9.58
N ARG A 150 35.16 -11.74 -10.89
CA ARG A 150 34.16 -12.48 -11.69
C ARG A 150 34.69 -13.81 -12.25
N ARG A 151 36.02 -14.05 -12.27
CA ARG A 151 36.61 -15.28 -12.80
C ARG A 151 36.67 -16.43 -11.77
N SER A 152 36.52 -16.16 -10.48
CA SER A 152 36.55 -17.17 -9.43
C SER A 152 35.16 -17.36 -8.80
N ARG A 153 34.34 -18.20 -9.44
CA ARG A 153 33.27 -19.06 -8.87
C ARG A 153 32.44 -19.68 -10.01
N GLY A 154 32.83 -20.89 -10.41
CA GLY A 154 31.90 -21.94 -10.80
C GLY A 154 31.51 -22.74 -9.56
#